data_AF-M3GAE4-F1
#
_entry.id   AF-M3GAE4-F1
#
_cell.length_a   1.000
_cell.length_b   1.000
_cell.length_c   1.000
_cell.angle_alpha   90.00
_cell.angle_beta   90.00
_cell.angle_gamma   90.00
#
_symmetry.space_group_name_H-M   'P 1'
#
loop_
_entity.id
_entity.type
_entity.pdbx_description
1 polymer ?
#
loop_
_entity_poly.entity_id
_entity_poly.type
_entity_poly.pdbx_seq_one_letter_code
_entity_poly.pdbx_strand_id
1 'polypeptide(L)'
;MGYTRINSGNFNLSFKIENTGSGNLILSGSPSITLGGDTNNYGILQPSNSIISSTATFFNLIKRFSSVGLKTSTISIPNDDCDENPYTIMFSGIGFSDTKVADTSSWSARRDHVLLNYNNTLWILGGSSSGVTKDVYSSNDGLTWSTKL
;
A
#
# COMPACT_ATOMS: atom_id res chain seq x y z
N MET A 1 -0.34 -0.45 4.21
CA MET A 1 0.57 0.67 3.84
C MET A 1 -0.02 1.65 2.81
N GLY A 2 -1.25 1.45 2.32
CA GLY A 2 -1.93 2.40 1.44
C GLY A 2 -1.34 2.47 0.02
N TYR A 3 -1.74 3.50 -0.71
CA TYR A 3 -1.27 3.81 -2.05
C TYR A 3 -0.03 4.70 -2.00
N THR A 4 0.96 4.46 -2.85
CA THR A 4 2.15 5.30 -2.98
C THR A 4 2.50 5.44 -4.45
N ARG A 5 2.72 6.68 -4.90
CA ARG A 5 3.09 6.96 -6.27
C ARG A 5 4.44 6.32 -6.58
N ILE A 6 4.58 5.67 -7.72
CA ILE A 6 5.85 5.07 -8.14
C ILE A 6 6.88 6.17 -8.44
N ASN A 7 8.17 5.86 -8.23
CA ASN A 7 9.30 6.74 -8.51
C ASN A 7 9.21 8.12 -7.81
N SER A 8 8.49 8.22 -6.69
CA SER A 8 8.33 9.47 -5.92
C SER A 8 9.45 9.68 -4.87
N GLY A 9 10.55 8.94 -4.98
CA GLY A 9 11.61 8.90 -3.96
C GLY A 9 11.27 8.02 -2.76
N ASN A 10 12.08 8.14 -1.71
CA ASN A 10 11.94 7.37 -0.48
C ASN A 10 10.89 8.01 0.44
N PHE A 11 9.93 7.22 0.90
CA PHE A 11 9.03 7.60 1.99
C PHE A 11 9.39 6.80 3.24
N ASN A 12 9.61 7.48 4.37
CA ASN A 12 9.97 6.85 5.64
C ASN A 12 8.77 6.81 6.58
N LEU A 13 8.50 5.64 7.16
CA LEU A 13 7.54 5.47 8.25
C LEU A 13 8.30 5.03 9.50
N SER A 14 8.21 5.81 10.57
CA SER A 14 8.83 5.49 11.86
C SER A 14 7.93 4.56 12.67
N PHE A 15 8.50 3.49 13.19
CA PHE A 15 7.84 2.52 14.07
C PHE A 15 8.53 2.50 15.43
N LYS A 16 7.72 2.44 16.50
CA LYS A 16 8.18 2.29 17.88
C LYS A 16 8.21 0.81 18.24
N ILE A 17 9.33 0.34 18.77
CA ILE A 17 9.43 -0.93 19.50
C ILE A 17 9.46 -0.56 20.98
N GLU A 18 8.44 -0.97 21.72
CA GLU A 18 8.24 -0.63 23.13
C GLU A 18 8.41 -1.89 23.98
N ASN A 19 9.32 -1.84 24.96
CA ASN A 19 9.45 -2.89 25.95
C ASN A 19 8.57 -2.53 27.17
N THR A 20 7.54 -3.33 27.41
CA THR A 20 6.60 -3.14 28.53
C THR A 20 6.96 -3.99 29.77
N GLY A 21 7.96 -4.86 29.65
CA GLY A 21 8.46 -5.70 30.72
C GLY A 21 9.42 -4.99 31.67
N SER A 22 9.79 -5.67 32.75
CA SER A 22 10.75 -5.19 33.75
C SER A 22 12.22 -5.52 33.44
N GLY A 23 12.46 -6.49 32.55
CA GLY A 23 13.78 -6.86 32.05
C GLY A 23 14.18 -6.07 30.80
N ASN A 24 15.44 -6.21 30.36
CA ASN A 24 15.85 -5.71 29.06
C ASN A 24 15.28 -6.61 27.95
N LEU A 25 14.78 -6.01 26.87
CA LEU A 25 14.47 -6.69 25.62
C LEU A 25 15.69 -6.57 24.69
N ILE A 26 16.21 -7.70 24.21
CA ILE A 26 17.36 -7.77 23.32
C ILE A 26 16.90 -8.18 21.92
N LEU A 27 17.10 -7.30 20.94
CA LEU A 27 16.93 -7.61 19.52
C LEU A 27 18.12 -8.46 19.06
N SER A 28 17.91 -9.76 18.88
CA SER A 28 18.95 -10.79 18.73
C SER A 28 19.44 -10.99 17.28
N GLY A 29 18.81 -10.33 16.31
CA GLY A 29 19.18 -10.42 14.89
C GLY A 29 20.48 -9.70 14.53
N SER A 30 21.11 -10.14 13.44
CA SER A 30 22.20 -9.41 12.77
C SER A 30 21.95 -9.35 11.26
N PRO A 31 21.39 -8.25 10.72
CA PRO A 31 20.94 -7.02 11.41
C PRO A 31 19.73 -7.24 12.34
N SER A 32 19.50 -6.31 13.28
CA SER A 32 18.46 -6.43 14.32
C SER A 32 17.05 -6.66 13.77
N ILE A 33 16.74 -6.07 12.61
CA ILE A 33 15.47 -6.21 11.91
C ILE A 33 15.74 -6.61 10.46
N THR A 34 15.03 -7.63 9.98
CA THR A 34 15.15 -8.11 8.59
C THR A 34 13.83 -7.96 7.85
N LEU A 35 13.92 -7.89 6.51
CA LEU A 35 12.77 -7.95 5.62
C LEU A 35 12.73 -9.28 4.88
N GLY A 36 11.54 -9.87 4.79
CA GLY A 36 11.21 -10.93 3.84
C GLY A 36 10.28 -10.43 2.74
N GLY A 37 10.15 -11.20 1.66
CA GLY A 37 9.30 -10.84 0.51
C GLY A 37 9.94 -9.76 -0.37
N ASP A 38 9.20 -8.68 -0.68
CA ASP A 38 9.64 -7.65 -1.61
C ASP A 38 10.68 -6.67 -1.03
N THR A 39 11.94 -7.09 -0.97
CA THR A 39 13.04 -6.27 -0.43
C THR A 39 13.54 -5.18 -1.40
N ASN A 40 13.07 -5.17 -2.65
CA ASN A 40 13.44 -4.15 -3.62
C ASN A 40 12.65 -2.85 -3.37
N ASN A 41 11.35 -3.00 -3.08
CA ASN A 41 10.44 -1.88 -2.87
C ASN A 41 10.39 -1.38 -1.41
N TYR A 42 10.99 -2.13 -0.50
CA TYR A 42 11.07 -1.81 0.92
C TYR A 42 12.50 -1.82 1.46
N GLY A 43 12.73 -1.12 2.56
CA GLY A 43 14.00 -1.15 3.29
C GLY A 43 13.82 -0.83 4.76
N ILE A 44 14.82 -1.16 5.57
CA ILE A 44 14.82 -0.86 7.00
C ILE A 44 16.05 -0.01 7.33
N LEU A 45 15.82 1.13 7.97
CA LEU A 45 16.85 1.78 8.77
C LEU A 45 16.77 1.20 10.18
N GLN A 46 17.85 0.54 10.59
CA GLN A 46 17.92 -0.18 11.85
C GLN A 46 17.76 0.77 13.05
N PRO A 47 17.22 0.27 14.18
CA PRO A 47 17.27 1.02 15.42
C PRO A 47 18.72 1.23 15.86
N SER A 48 18.98 2.37 16.50
CA SER A 48 20.33 2.70 17.01
C SER A 48 20.76 1.80 18.17
N ASN A 49 19.80 1.22 18.89
CA ASN A 49 20.03 0.34 20.04
C ASN A 49 19.28 -0.98 19.82
N SER A 50 19.97 -2.09 20.06
CA SER A 50 19.39 -3.45 20.09
C SER A 50 19.02 -3.91 21.49
N ILE A 51 19.39 -3.17 22.55
CA ILE A 51 19.00 -3.46 23.94
C ILE A 51 18.06 -2.35 24.40
N ILE A 52 16.86 -2.72 24.86
CA ILE A 52 15.78 -1.79 25.19
C ILE A 52 15.43 -1.96 26.68
N SER A 53 15.93 -1.06 27.54
CA SER A 53 15.64 -1.07 28.99
C SER A 53 14.41 -0.24 29.32
N SER A 54 13.27 -0.89 29.62
CA SER A 54 11.98 -0.31 30.09
C SER A 54 11.50 0.97 29.39
N THR A 55 11.90 1.16 28.13
CA THR A 55 11.61 2.33 27.28
C THR A 55 11.34 1.82 25.87
N ALA A 56 11.45 2.68 24.86
CA ALA A 56 11.24 2.32 23.47
C ALA A 56 12.45 2.68 22.59
N THR A 57 12.61 1.94 21.49
CA THR A 57 13.50 2.29 20.38
C THR A 57 12.67 2.49 19.10
N PHE A 58 13.29 3.05 18.07
CA PHE A 58 12.62 3.32 16.80
C PHE A 58 13.40 2.77 15.62
N PHE A 59 12.69 2.29 14.61
CA PHE A 59 13.24 1.97 13.30
C PHE A 59 12.40 2.63 12.21
N ASN A 60 12.97 2.82 11.01
CA ASN A 60 12.21 3.36 9.88
C ASN A 60 12.05 2.32 8.78
N LEU A 61 10.82 2.15 8.33
CA LEU A 61 10.50 1.46 7.09
C LEU A 61 10.57 2.46 5.93
N ILE A 62 11.46 2.19 4.99
CA ILE A 62 11.58 2.91 3.73
C ILE A 62 10.66 2.25 2.70
N LYS A 63 9.81 3.04 2.04
CA LYS A 63 9.09 2.66 0.82
C LYS A 63 9.75 3.33 -0.38
N ARG A 64 9.97 2.58 -1.46
CA ARG A 64 10.59 3.04 -2.71
C ARG A 64 10.00 2.35 -3.93
N PHE A 65 8.71 2.54 -4.15
CA PHE A 65 8.00 1.80 -5.20
C PHE A 65 8.47 2.23 -6.59
N SER A 66 8.89 1.27 -7.41
CA SER A 66 9.35 1.51 -8.79
C SER A 66 8.39 0.99 -9.86
N SER A 67 7.35 0.26 -9.46
CA SER A 67 6.37 -0.36 -10.36
C SER A 67 4.97 -0.32 -9.77
N VAL A 68 3.95 -0.24 -10.64
CA VAL A 68 2.55 -0.28 -10.23
C VAL A 68 2.18 -1.65 -9.64
N GLY A 69 1.09 -1.69 -8.88
CA GLY A 69 0.51 -2.92 -8.33
C GLY A 69 0.90 -3.19 -6.88
N LEU A 70 0.39 -4.32 -6.37
CA LEU A 70 0.56 -4.75 -4.98
C LEU A 70 2.02 -5.13 -4.69
N LYS A 71 2.55 -4.61 -3.58
CA LYS A 71 3.86 -4.95 -3.01
C LYS A 71 3.61 -5.52 -1.61
N THR A 72 4.10 -6.71 -1.34
CA THR A 72 3.93 -7.41 -0.06
C THR A 72 5.28 -7.74 0.54
N SER A 73 5.46 -7.45 1.82
CA SER A 73 6.69 -7.75 2.54
C SER A 73 6.37 -8.05 4.00
N THR A 74 7.38 -8.56 4.68
CA THR A 74 7.31 -8.98 6.08
C THR A 74 8.48 -8.38 6.82
N ILE A 75 8.24 -7.84 8.02
CA ILE A 75 9.27 -7.45 8.97
C ILE A 75 9.43 -8.61 9.94
N SER A 76 10.67 -9.00 10.23
CA SER A 76 11.01 -9.95 11.30
C SER A 76 11.94 -9.28 12.29
N ILE A 77 11.57 -9.32 13.57
CA ILE A 77 12.33 -8.76 14.69
C ILE A 77 12.67 -9.92 15.65
N PRO A 78 13.78 -10.64 15.43
CA PRO A 78 14.28 -11.61 16.40
C PRO A 78 14.60 -10.92 17.71
N ASN A 79 14.15 -11.50 18.81
CA ASN A 79 14.33 -10.94 20.15
C ASN A 79 14.51 -12.07 21.19
N ASP A 80 14.66 -11.73 22.46
CA ASP A 80 14.80 -12.68 23.57
C ASP A 80 13.52 -12.85 24.39
N ASP A 81 12.40 -12.31 23.93
CA ASP A 81 11.09 -12.55 24.51
C ASP A 81 10.59 -13.95 24.12
N CYS A 82 10.23 -14.76 25.13
CA CYS A 82 10.11 -16.20 24.98
C CYS A 82 8.90 -16.65 24.17
N ASP A 83 7.84 -15.85 24.12
CA ASP A 83 6.59 -16.11 23.42
C ASP A 83 6.38 -15.21 22.19
N GLU A 84 7.22 -14.20 21.99
CA GLU A 84 7.14 -13.24 20.89
C GLU A 84 8.40 -13.20 20.00
N ASN A 85 9.22 -14.25 20.02
CA ASN A 85 10.43 -14.34 19.19
C ASN A 85 10.30 -15.32 18.00
N PRO A 86 10.50 -14.88 16.74
CA PRO A 86 10.59 -13.48 16.31
C PRO A 86 9.21 -12.80 16.26
N TYR A 87 9.19 -11.49 16.47
CA TYR A 87 7.98 -10.70 16.23
C TYR A 87 7.89 -10.41 14.73
N THR A 88 6.84 -10.93 14.07
CA THR A 88 6.67 -10.82 12.61
C THR A 88 5.46 -9.99 12.23
N ILE A 89 5.64 -9.06 11.28
CA ILE A 89 4.58 -8.21 10.77
C ILE A 89 4.48 -8.37 9.26
N MET A 90 3.34 -8.84 8.77
CA MET A 90 3.03 -8.81 7.34
C MET A 90 2.40 -7.46 6.96
N PHE A 91 2.84 -6.89 5.84
CA PHE A 91 2.28 -5.65 5.34
C PHE A 91 2.29 -5.58 3.82
N SER A 92 1.42 -4.74 3.30
CA SER A 92 1.32 -4.49 1.86
C SER A 92 1.06 -3.02 1.55
N GLY A 93 1.53 -2.58 0.40
CA GLY A 93 1.19 -1.30 -0.21
C GLY A 93 0.98 -1.44 -1.71
N ILE A 94 0.33 -0.46 -2.33
CA ILE A 94 0.06 -0.47 -3.77
C ILE A 94 0.81 0.68 -4.42
N GLY A 95 1.67 0.35 -5.37
CA GLY A 95 2.27 1.31 -6.30
C GLY A 95 1.23 1.78 -7.31
N PHE A 96 1.11 3.09 -7.49
CA PHE A 96 0.27 3.66 -8.55
C PHE A 96 1.05 4.69 -9.38
N SER A 97 0.58 4.94 -10.60
CA SER A 97 1.08 6.03 -11.45
C SER A 97 -0.09 6.91 -11.83
N ASP A 98 0.11 8.23 -11.84
CA ASP A 98 -0.86 9.22 -12.35
C ASP A 98 -0.84 9.32 -13.88
N THR A 99 -0.22 8.35 -14.57
CA THR A 99 -0.21 8.32 -16.03
C THR A 99 -1.64 8.24 -16.52
N LYS A 100 -2.08 9.27 -17.26
CA LYS A 100 -3.35 9.25 -17.97
C LYS A 100 -3.36 8.03 -18.90
N VAL A 101 -4.20 7.04 -18.59
CA VAL A 101 -4.17 5.73 -19.26
C VAL A 101 -4.98 5.72 -20.56
N ALA A 102 -5.83 6.72 -20.79
CA ALA A 102 -6.54 6.94 -22.03
C ALA A 102 -6.80 8.44 -22.23
N ASP A 103 -6.53 8.96 -23.43
CA ASP A 103 -6.79 10.36 -23.76
C ASP A 103 -8.27 10.68 -23.93
N THR A 104 -9.06 9.66 -24.29
CA THR A 104 -10.50 9.73 -24.52
C THR A 104 -11.17 8.47 -23.99
N SER A 105 -12.33 8.63 -23.35
CA SER A 105 -13.23 7.51 -23.08
C SER A 105 -14.20 7.33 -24.25
N SER A 106 -14.78 6.13 -24.42
CA SER A 106 -15.83 5.87 -25.40
C SER A 106 -17.15 6.58 -25.08
N TRP A 107 -17.30 7.11 -23.88
CA TRP A 107 -18.44 7.93 -23.46
C TRP A 107 -18.11 9.42 -23.49
N SER A 108 -19.08 10.25 -23.90
CA SER A 108 -18.96 11.71 -23.88
C SER A 108 -18.89 12.27 -22.46
N ALA A 109 -18.18 13.39 -22.30
CA ALA A 109 -18.19 14.15 -21.06
C ALA A 109 -19.64 14.46 -20.62
N ARG A 110 -19.97 14.12 -19.38
CA ARG A 110 -21.34 14.13 -18.86
C ARG A 110 -21.37 14.44 -17.37
N ARG A 111 -22.47 15.06 -16.93
CA ARG A 111 -22.81 15.28 -15.53
C ARG A 111 -24.09 14.52 -15.17
N ASP A 112 -24.45 14.52 -13.89
CA ASP A 112 -25.69 13.89 -13.40
C ASP A 112 -25.84 12.40 -13.79
N HIS A 113 -24.71 11.74 -14.06
CA HIS A 113 -24.65 10.30 -14.33
C HIS A 113 -24.57 9.53 -13.01
N VAL A 114 -24.99 8.27 -13.02
CA VAL A 114 -24.74 7.36 -11.89
C VAL A 114 -23.49 6.55 -12.19
N LEU A 115 -22.53 6.52 -11.27
CA LEU A 115 -21.38 5.61 -11.28
C LEU A 115 -21.50 4.66 -10.09
N LEU A 116 -21.52 3.35 -10.35
CA LEU A 116 -21.59 2.33 -9.30
C LEU A 116 -20.71 1.12 -9.60
N ASN A 117 -20.33 0.38 -8.57
CA ASN A 117 -19.74 -0.94 -8.72
C ASN A 117 -20.83 -2.01 -8.48
N TYR A 118 -21.00 -2.92 -9.42
CA TYR A 118 -21.87 -4.07 -9.28
C TYR A 118 -21.26 -5.28 -9.98
N ASN A 119 -21.18 -6.40 -9.26
CA ASN A 119 -20.61 -7.66 -9.74
C ASN A 119 -19.21 -7.49 -10.36
N ASN A 120 -18.30 -6.88 -9.58
CA ASN A 120 -16.90 -6.63 -9.98
C ASN A 120 -16.75 -5.85 -11.30
N THR A 121 -17.75 -5.02 -11.62
CA THR A 121 -17.84 -4.22 -12.84
C THR A 121 -18.28 -2.81 -12.46
N LEU A 122 -17.60 -1.79 -12.98
CA LEU A 122 -18.01 -0.40 -12.89
C LEU A 122 -19.08 -0.14 -13.95
N TRP A 123 -20.15 0.56 -13.56
CA TRP A 123 -21.27 0.91 -14.42
C TRP A 123 -21.49 2.42 -14.41
N ILE A 124 -21.60 3.00 -15.60
CA ILE A 124 -22.09 4.37 -15.82
C ILE A 124 -23.48 4.27 -16.43
N LEU A 125 -24.48 4.85 -15.76
CA LEU A 125 -25.87 4.87 -16.22
C LEU A 125 -26.28 6.31 -16.56
N GLY A 126 -26.60 6.54 -17.84
CA GLY A 126 -27.15 7.79 -18.34
C GLY A 126 -26.34 9.04 -17.96
N GLY A 127 -27.06 10.10 -17.60
CA GLY A 127 -26.53 11.43 -17.31
C GLY A 127 -26.90 12.45 -18.39
N SER A 128 -26.25 13.61 -18.36
CA SER A 128 -26.49 14.71 -19.29
C SER A 128 -25.18 15.21 -19.90
N SER A 129 -25.14 15.30 -21.23
CA SER A 129 -24.05 15.91 -22.00
C SER A 129 -24.59 17.16 -22.74
N SER A 130 -24.70 17.14 -24.07
CA SER A 130 -25.50 18.14 -24.81
C SER A 130 -27.02 17.92 -24.67
N GLY A 131 -27.42 16.80 -24.05
CA GLY A 131 -28.79 16.43 -23.72
C GLY A 131 -28.80 15.19 -22.81
N VAL A 132 -29.99 14.75 -22.42
CA VAL A 132 -30.15 13.54 -21.59
C VAL A 132 -29.67 12.31 -22.38
N THR A 133 -28.80 11.54 -21.75
CA THR A 133 -28.25 10.30 -22.30
C THR A 133 -28.97 9.10 -21.67
N LYS A 134 -29.19 8.06 -22.48
CA LYS A 134 -29.83 6.79 -22.07
C LYS A 134 -28.90 5.59 -22.28
N ASP A 135 -27.63 5.87 -22.57
CA ASP A 135 -26.60 4.87 -22.74
C ASP A 135 -26.13 4.34 -21.38
N VAL A 136 -25.71 3.07 -21.40
CA VAL A 136 -25.12 2.40 -20.26
C VAL A 136 -23.72 1.96 -20.66
N TYR A 137 -22.73 2.22 -19.82
CA TYR A 137 -21.37 1.73 -20.04
C TYR A 137 -20.94 0.85 -18.88
N SER A 138 -20.15 -0.17 -19.18
CA SER A 138 -19.54 -1.03 -18.18
C SER A 138 -18.03 -1.15 -18.39
N SER A 139 -17.28 -1.30 -17.31
CA SER A 139 -15.83 -1.55 -17.34
C SER A 139 -15.40 -2.43 -16.16
N ASN A 140 -14.48 -3.37 -16.39
CA ASN A 140 -13.89 -4.16 -15.31
C ASN A 140 -12.58 -3.57 -14.77
N ASP A 141 -11.98 -2.61 -15.50
CA ASP A 141 -10.68 -2.02 -15.19
C ASP A 141 -10.74 -0.50 -14.99
N GLY A 142 -11.88 0.14 -15.27
CA GLY A 142 -12.07 1.59 -15.28
C GLY A 142 -11.44 2.31 -16.47
N LEU A 143 -10.76 1.59 -17.36
CA LEU A 143 -10.00 2.12 -18.49
C LEU A 143 -10.71 1.85 -19.82
N THR A 144 -11.11 0.60 -20.02
CA THR A 144 -11.81 0.16 -21.22
C THR A 144 -13.31 0.08 -20.92
N TRP A 145 -14.10 0.85 -21.66
CA TRP A 145 -15.54 0.96 -21.45
C TRP A 145 -16.28 0.38 -22.66
N SER A 146 -17.25 -0.49 -22.38
CA SER A 146 -18.15 -1.04 -23.39
C SER A 146 -19.56 -0.49 -23.20
N THR A 147 -20.15 0.04 -24.27
CA THR A 147 -21.57 0.39 -24.28
C THR A 147 -22.42 -0.88 -24.15
N LYS A 148 -23.47 -0.82 -23.35
CA LYS A 148 -24.51 -1.85 -23.23
C LYS A 148 -25.80 -1.27 -23.80
N LEU A 149 -26.43 -2.04 -24.69
CA LEU A 149 -27.72 -1.74 -25.29
C LEU A 149 -28.85 -2.01 -24.31
#